data_AF-W9RZQ9-F1
#
_entry.id   AF-W9RZQ9-F1
#
_cell.length_a   1.000
_cell.length_b   1.000
_cell.length_c   1.000
_cell.angle_alpha   90.00
_cell.angle_beta   90.00
_cell.angle_gamma   90.00
#
_symmetry.space_group_name_H-M   'P 1'
#
loop_
_entity.id
_entity.type
_entity.pdbx_description
1 polymer ?
#
loop_
_entity_poly.entity_id
_entity_poly.type
_entity_poly.pdbx_seq_one_letter_code
_entity_poly.pdbx_strand_id
1 'polypeptide(L)'
;MSTSRFLFSNGVFFNSSDTPPVTTFLETLPGAYTTTRSHENGSRLLFWERHLNRLCDSVRILSNSHPKLLFGDNRPSDFSRSFWELELRCLVNDSVSKVLPIAMEERTDGEELSITALVTGSLGKVSEIGNLGRERAGNVLDVYVHVGIYAPTVFGIRENGANLAVVGRRREAAEAKYSDWVRMRKPLEKLRPPSATELLLSNDGDRLLEGSVSNFFVVCREVHNQDLEFSDYIRLDKGEARGKCLDEKEIKDCFEVQTAPLRDGVLPGIIRQLVIDVCLTKGIPFREVAPSWSEHEIWEEAFITNSLRILQHVETISIPDSWDSLHSKSWKEISWNNMQFERFWTLSYGPERGNGKSSPGRILRFPDADHGVGGTGESGGPRARRGGESHESGGEQSPHASGGGAGGGVREQDRYLPIANISRIMKKALPANGKIAKDAKDTVQECVSEFISFITSEASDKCQKEKRKTINGDDLLWAMATLGFEDYIEPLKIYLARYREGDTKGSARGGESSAKRDAVASGGGQNPQELLRSTYSHHISVSPPSHRHQGFKRRNRALRRFACTR
;
A
#
# COMPACT_ATOMS: atom_id res chain seq x y z
N MET A 1 14.78 3.43 -15.97
CA MET A 1 14.59 2.05 -15.47
C MET A 1 15.42 1.15 -16.35
N SER A 2 16.19 0.24 -15.76
CA SER A 2 16.93 -0.74 -16.56
C SER A 2 15.93 -1.67 -17.27
N THR A 3 16.16 -1.94 -18.56
CA THR A 3 15.37 -2.93 -19.32
C THR A 3 15.99 -4.33 -19.27
N SER A 4 16.98 -4.54 -18.39
CA SER A 4 17.64 -5.83 -18.18
C SER A 4 16.63 -6.93 -17.88
N ARG A 5 16.67 -7.94 -18.75
CA ARG A 5 15.89 -9.16 -18.70
C ARG A 5 16.84 -10.32 -19.03
N PHE A 6 16.60 -11.46 -18.42
CA PHE A 6 17.45 -12.64 -18.61
C PHE A 6 16.55 -13.84 -18.83
N LEU A 7 16.97 -14.73 -19.71
CA LEU A 7 16.36 -16.03 -19.86
C LEU A 7 17.46 -17.08 -19.73
N PHE A 8 17.23 -18.05 -18.85
CA PHE A 8 18.08 -19.23 -18.72
C PHE A 8 17.25 -20.47 -19.06
N SER A 9 17.80 -21.36 -19.87
CA SER A 9 17.16 -22.64 -20.21
C SER A 9 18.21 -23.69 -20.54
N ASN A 10 18.09 -24.88 -19.96
CA ASN A 10 18.91 -26.05 -20.28
C ASN A 10 20.43 -25.81 -20.30
N GLY A 11 20.94 -24.93 -19.43
CA GLY A 11 22.36 -24.56 -19.36
C GLY A 11 22.77 -23.40 -20.25
N VAL A 12 21.89 -22.93 -21.15
CA VAL A 12 22.11 -21.77 -22.02
C VAL A 12 21.53 -20.52 -21.37
N PHE A 13 22.30 -19.43 -21.45
CA PHE A 13 21.91 -18.10 -20.99
C PHE A 13 21.68 -17.18 -22.19
N PHE A 14 20.61 -16.40 -22.15
CA PHE A 14 20.22 -15.43 -23.18
C PHE A 14 20.21 -14.02 -22.57
N ASN A 15 20.85 -13.07 -23.25
CA ASN A 15 21.08 -11.72 -22.75
C ASN A 15 19.84 -10.80 -22.90
N SER A 16 19.93 -9.60 -22.33
CA SER A 16 18.88 -8.58 -22.28
C SER A 16 18.32 -8.09 -23.62
N SER A 17 19.14 -8.05 -24.67
CA SER A 17 18.72 -7.66 -26.03
C SER A 17 17.71 -8.64 -26.62
N ASP A 18 17.92 -9.94 -26.37
CA ASP A 18 17.25 -11.02 -27.09
C ASP A 18 16.12 -11.63 -26.26
N THR A 19 16.11 -11.37 -24.94
CA THR A 19 15.09 -11.85 -24.01
C THR A 19 13.77 -11.08 -24.18
N PRO A 20 12.64 -11.71 -24.55
CA PRO A 20 11.36 -11.03 -24.69
C PRO A 20 10.72 -10.65 -23.32
N PRO A 21 9.68 -9.80 -23.30
CA PRO A 21 8.87 -9.58 -22.11
C PRO A 21 8.27 -10.90 -21.58
N VAL A 22 8.07 -11.03 -20.26
CA VAL A 22 7.58 -12.27 -19.63
C VAL A 22 6.23 -12.73 -20.19
N THR A 23 5.35 -11.81 -20.60
CA THR A 23 4.08 -12.12 -21.26
C THR A 23 4.29 -12.79 -22.61
N THR A 24 5.11 -12.19 -23.48
CA THR A 24 5.50 -12.75 -24.78
C THR A 24 6.23 -14.08 -24.62
N PHE A 25 7.09 -14.22 -23.63
CA PHE A 25 7.76 -15.49 -23.30
C PHE A 25 6.76 -16.60 -22.93
N LEU A 26 5.81 -16.34 -22.03
CA LEU A 26 4.78 -17.33 -21.66
C LEU A 26 3.84 -17.67 -22.84
N GLU A 27 3.77 -16.82 -23.86
CA GLU A 27 3.00 -17.09 -25.07
C GLU A 27 3.69 -18.03 -26.07
N THR A 28 5.00 -18.31 -25.97
CA THR A 28 5.71 -19.14 -26.97
C THR A 28 5.59 -20.64 -26.71
N LEU A 29 5.46 -21.07 -25.45
CA LEU A 29 5.48 -22.49 -25.06
C LEU A 29 4.26 -22.87 -24.22
N PRO A 30 3.71 -24.09 -24.33
CA PRO A 30 2.81 -24.68 -23.33
C PRO A 30 3.61 -25.03 -22.06
N GLY A 31 2.96 -25.14 -20.91
CA GLY A 31 3.65 -25.51 -19.66
C GLY A 31 3.02 -24.97 -18.38
N ALA A 32 3.52 -25.46 -17.24
CA ALA A 32 3.18 -24.96 -15.91
C ALA A 32 4.19 -23.89 -15.47
N TYR A 33 3.75 -22.84 -14.78
CA TYR A 33 4.66 -21.77 -14.35
C TYR A 33 4.42 -21.21 -12.94
N THR A 34 5.47 -20.61 -12.39
CA THR A 34 5.45 -19.88 -11.13
C THR A 34 6.21 -18.57 -11.27
N THR A 35 5.68 -17.51 -10.66
CA THR A 35 6.30 -16.18 -10.67
C THR A 35 6.36 -15.67 -9.23
N THR A 36 7.53 -15.29 -8.76
CA THR A 36 7.72 -14.56 -7.51
C THR A 36 8.59 -13.31 -7.74
N ARG A 37 8.90 -12.57 -6.68
CA ARG A 37 9.83 -11.45 -6.66
C ARG A 37 10.93 -11.68 -5.63
N SER A 38 12.07 -11.00 -5.81
CA SER A 38 13.03 -10.84 -4.74
C SER A 38 12.58 -9.77 -3.73
N HIS A 39 13.18 -9.77 -2.54
CA HIS A 39 13.13 -8.72 -1.53
C HIS A 39 14.48 -8.62 -0.82
N GLU A 40 14.61 -7.77 0.21
CA GLU A 40 15.88 -7.54 0.95
C GLU A 40 17.04 -7.21 -0.02
N ASN A 41 16.85 -6.17 -0.84
CA ASN A 41 17.76 -5.74 -1.90
C ASN A 41 18.21 -6.89 -2.83
N GLY A 42 17.31 -7.83 -3.13
CA GLY A 42 17.57 -8.95 -4.03
C GLY A 42 18.08 -10.24 -3.38
N SER A 43 18.49 -10.19 -2.11
CA SER A 43 19.14 -11.32 -1.42
C SER A 43 18.22 -12.50 -1.10
N ARG A 44 16.90 -12.32 -1.15
CA ARG A 44 15.91 -13.38 -0.87
C ARG A 44 14.78 -13.42 -1.88
N LEU A 45 14.27 -14.62 -2.15
CA LEU A 45 13.08 -14.84 -2.99
C LEU A 45 11.83 -15.01 -2.12
N LEU A 46 10.80 -14.22 -2.40
CA LEU A 46 9.58 -14.18 -1.61
C LEU A 46 8.82 -15.53 -1.68
N PHE A 47 8.64 -16.18 -0.53
CA PHE A 47 7.92 -17.44 -0.37
C PHE A 47 8.33 -18.57 -1.34
N TRP A 48 9.62 -18.68 -1.69
CA TRP A 48 10.10 -19.56 -2.76
C TRP A 48 9.64 -21.03 -2.65
N GLU A 49 9.73 -21.65 -1.47
CA GLU A 49 9.28 -23.03 -1.27
C GLU A 49 7.78 -23.23 -1.56
N ARG A 50 6.93 -22.27 -1.14
CA ARG A 50 5.49 -22.29 -1.50
C ARG A 50 5.30 -22.16 -3.02
N HIS A 51 6.13 -21.34 -3.67
CA HIS A 51 6.13 -21.16 -5.12
C HIS A 51 6.58 -22.40 -5.91
N LEU A 52 7.54 -23.14 -5.39
CA LEU A 52 8.07 -24.38 -5.97
C LEU A 52 7.09 -25.55 -5.78
N ASN A 53 6.52 -25.71 -4.58
CA ASN A 53 5.45 -26.68 -4.32
C ASN A 53 4.29 -26.52 -5.32
N ARG A 54 3.78 -25.29 -5.47
CA ARG A 54 2.66 -24.99 -6.38
C ARG A 54 3.03 -25.14 -7.86
N LEU A 55 4.31 -25.03 -8.23
CA LEU A 55 4.79 -25.36 -9.57
C LEU A 55 4.73 -26.87 -9.82
N CYS A 56 5.24 -27.67 -8.88
CA CYS A 56 5.16 -29.13 -8.92
C CYS A 56 3.69 -29.60 -9.00
N ASP A 57 2.79 -29.04 -8.18
CA ASP A 57 1.36 -29.32 -8.25
C ASP A 57 0.75 -28.94 -9.60
N SER A 58 1.12 -27.79 -10.16
CA SER A 58 0.66 -27.39 -11.49
C SER A 58 1.10 -28.39 -12.56
N VAL A 59 2.38 -28.80 -12.57
CA VAL A 59 2.88 -29.85 -13.48
C VAL A 59 2.11 -31.17 -13.27
N ARG A 60 1.83 -31.55 -12.01
CA ARG A 60 1.13 -32.79 -11.65
C ARG A 60 -0.33 -32.80 -12.10
N ILE A 61 -1.01 -31.67 -11.98
CA ILE A 61 -2.41 -31.51 -12.43
C ILE A 61 -2.47 -31.52 -13.96
N LEU A 62 -1.60 -30.78 -14.64
CA LEU A 62 -1.57 -30.76 -16.10
C LEU A 62 -1.18 -32.13 -16.68
N SER A 63 -0.13 -32.79 -16.16
CA SER A 63 0.30 -34.09 -16.67
C SER A 63 -0.76 -35.19 -16.55
N ASN A 64 -1.59 -35.14 -15.50
CA ASN A 64 -2.63 -36.13 -15.25
C ASN A 64 -3.96 -35.83 -15.94
N SER A 65 -4.41 -34.58 -15.93
CA SER A 65 -5.77 -34.20 -16.34
C SER A 65 -5.81 -33.38 -17.64
N HIS A 66 -4.75 -32.62 -17.95
CA HIS A 66 -4.73 -31.68 -19.09
C HIS A 66 -3.40 -31.75 -19.85
N PRO A 67 -2.94 -32.93 -20.33
CA PRO A 67 -1.56 -33.11 -20.81
C PRO A 67 -1.20 -32.20 -21.98
N LYS A 68 -2.17 -31.80 -22.82
CA LYS A 68 -1.95 -30.84 -23.91
C LYS A 68 -1.44 -29.47 -23.44
N LEU A 69 -1.83 -29.02 -22.24
CA LEU A 69 -1.38 -27.76 -21.66
C LEU A 69 0.05 -27.82 -21.08
N LEU A 70 0.66 -29.01 -21.02
CA LEU A 70 2.04 -29.22 -20.58
C LEU A 70 2.99 -29.65 -21.71
N PHE A 71 2.52 -30.55 -22.58
CA PHE A 71 3.31 -31.18 -23.65
C PHE A 71 2.99 -30.65 -25.06
N GLY A 72 1.99 -29.77 -25.21
CA GLY A 72 1.43 -29.46 -26.52
C GLY A 72 0.82 -30.70 -27.18
N ASP A 73 1.00 -30.84 -28.48
CA ASP A 73 0.54 -32.03 -29.22
C ASP A 73 1.47 -33.26 -29.04
N ASN A 74 2.68 -33.09 -28.49
CA ASN A 74 3.71 -34.12 -28.37
C ASN A 74 3.63 -34.89 -27.04
N ARG A 75 2.52 -35.62 -26.82
CA ARG A 75 2.31 -36.40 -25.59
C ARG A 75 3.18 -37.67 -25.54
N PRO A 76 3.99 -37.90 -24.47
CA PRO A 76 4.65 -39.19 -24.24
C PRO A 76 3.64 -40.30 -23.91
N SER A 77 3.86 -41.52 -24.43
CA SER A 77 3.01 -42.69 -24.16
C SER A 77 3.03 -43.11 -22.69
N ASP A 78 4.21 -43.13 -22.07
CA ASP A 78 4.48 -43.74 -20.75
C ASP A 78 4.98 -42.73 -19.71
N PHE A 79 4.34 -41.56 -19.59
CA PHE A 79 4.70 -40.58 -18.56
C PHE A 79 4.34 -41.09 -17.15
N SER A 80 5.33 -41.64 -16.44
CA SER A 80 5.18 -42.21 -15.11
C SER A 80 4.69 -41.20 -14.07
N ARG A 81 3.72 -41.62 -13.25
CA ARG A 81 2.92 -40.74 -12.39
C ARG A 81 3.59 -40.29 -11.08
N SER A 82 4.76 -40.83 -10.70
CA SER A 82 5.18 -40.82 -9.29
C SER A 82 6.70 -40.72 -9.01
N PHE A 83 7.53 -40.23 -9.94
CA PHE A 83 9.00 -40.16 -9.75
C PHE A 83 9.67 -38.99 -10.49
N TRP A 84 9.13 -37.78 -10.36
CA TRP A 84 9.75 -36.58 -10.97
C TRP A 84 9.69 -35.32 -10.11
N GLU A 85 9.03 -35.34 -8.95
CA GLU A 85 8.87 -34.12 -8.14
C GLU A 85 10.20 -33.65 -7.54
N LEU A 86 11.02 -34.55 -7.01
CA LEU A 86 12.34 -34.22 -6.45
C LEU A 86 13.29 -33.74 -7.54
N GLU A 87 13.31 -34.44 -8.68
CA GLU A 87 14.09 -34.07 -9.86
C GLU A 87 13.69 -32.69 -10.38
N LEU A 88 12.38 -32.40 -10.47
CA LEU A 88 11.88 -31.10 -10.90
C LEU A 88 12.28 -29.98 -9.92
N ARG A 89 12.17 -30.23 -8.61
CA ARG A 89 12.62 -29.29 -7.56
C ARG A 89 14.10 -28.95 -7.72
N CYS A 90 14.95 -29.96 -7.90
CA CYS A 90 16.37 -29.77 -8.16
C CYS A 90 16.61 -28.98 -9.45
N LEU A 91 16.02 -29.39 -10.58
CA LEU A 91 16.20 -28.72 -11.87
C LEU A 91 15.78 -27.24 -11.86
N VAL A 92 14.66 -26.90 -11.19
CA VAL A 92 14.19 -25.52 -11.08
C VAL A 92 15.10 -24.71 -10.14
N ASN A 93 15.48 -25.26 -8.98
CA ASN A 93 16.42 -24.59 -8.05
C ASN A 93 17.79 -24.36 -8.69
N ASP A 94 18.34 -25.34 -9.39
CA ASP A 94 19.61 -25.27 -10.11
C ASP A 94 19.58 -24.28 -11.27
N SER A 95 18.40 -24.04 -11.86
CA SER A 95 18.23 -23.05 -12.92
C SER A 95 18.12 -21.64 -12.35
N VAL A 96 17.40 -21.47 -11.24
CA VAL A 96 17.27 -20.18 -10.53
C VAL A 96 18.60 -19.74 -9.92
N SER A 97 19.35 -20.66 -9.32
CA SER A 97 20.65 -20.35 -8.69
C SER A 97 21.75 -19.94 -9.69
N LYS A 98 21.62 -20.32 -10.97
CA LYS A 98 22.54 -19.90 -12.04
C LYS A 98 22.24 -18.51 -12.61
N VAL A 99 20.95 -18.17 -12.77
CA VAL A 99 20.54 -16.89 -13.37
C VAL A 99 20.51 -15.74 -12.35
N LEU A 100 20.20 -16.03 -11.07
CA LEU A 100 20.00 -14.99 -10.07
C LEU A 100 21.26 -14.16 -9.76
N PRO A 101 22.48 -14.72 -9.64
CA PRO A 101 23.71 -13.92 -9.43
C PRO A 101 23.97 -12.94 -10.58
N ILE A 102 23.79 -13.37 -11.83
CA ILE A 102 24.01 -12.53 -13.01
C ILE A 102 23.01 -11.36 -13.03
N ALA A 103 21.74 -11.64 -12.72
CA ALA A 103 20.71 -10.61 -12.60
C ALA A 103 20.91 -9.68 -11.38
N MET A 104 21.65 -10.12 -10.35
CA MET A 104 22.05 -9.29 -9.21
C MET A 104 23.23 -8.36 -9.54
N GLU A 105 24.13 -8.75 -10.44
CA GLU A 105 25.25 -7.92 -10.88
C GLU A 105 24.82 -6.79 -11.84
N GLU A 106 23.77 -7.02 -12.65
CA GLU A 106 23.27 -6.04 -13.63
C GLU A 106 22.18 -5.08 -13.12
N ARG A 107 21.56 -5.33 -11.96
CA ARG A 107 20.50 -4.44 -11.42
C ARG A 107 21.09 -3.18 -10.78
N THR A 108 20.27 -2.14 -10.63
CA THR A 108 20.63 -1.02 -9.75
C THR A 108 20.19 -1.27 -8.31
N ASP A 109 20.90 -0.69 -7.33
CA ASP A 109 20.54 -0.83 -5.91
C ASP A 109 19.15 -0.25 -5.64
N GLY A 110 18.36 -0.96 -4.83
CA GLY A 110 16.95 -0.66 -4.58
C GLY A 110 15.96 -1.25 -5.61
N GLU A 111 16.40 -1.75 -6.77
CA GLU A 111 15.52 -2.50 -7.68
C GLU A 111 15.32 -3.94 -7.17
N GLU A 112 14.06 -4.40 -7.13
CA GLU A 112 13.72 -5.81 -6.95
C GLU A 112 13.75 -6.53 -8.32
N LEU A 113 13.81 -7.86 -8.30
CA LEU A 113 13.65 -8.71 -9.47
C LEU A 113 12.30 -9.43 -9.44
N SER A 114 11.70 -9.63 -10.59
CA SER A 114 10.68 -10.66 -10.83
C SER A 114 11.36 -11.90 -11.40
N ILE A 115 11.00 -13.08 -10.87
CA ILE A 115 11.56 -14.38 -11.27
C ILE A 115 10.38 -15.26 -11.69
N THR A 116 10.37 -15.71 -12.94
CA THR A 116 9.35 -16.62 -13.50
C THR A 116 10.00 -17.90 -13.98
N ALA A 117 9.69 -19.02 -13.33
CA ALA A 117 10.09 -20.35 -13.80
C ALA A 117 8.91 -21.02 -14.55
N LEU A 118 9.17 -21.46 -15.78
CA LEU A 118 8.27 -22.22 -16.66
C LEU A 118 8.83 -23.62 -16.85
N VAL A 119 7.95 -24.62 -16.77
CA VAL A 119 8.25 -26.04 -16.96
C VAL A 119 7.38 -26.55 -18.10
N THR A 120 8.00 -27.12 -19.13
CA THR A 120 7.34 -27.63 -20.34
C THR A 120 7.76 -29.06 -20.63
N GLY A 121 6.97 -29.78 -21.43
CA GLY A 121 7.34 -31.09 -21.96
C GLY A 121 8.41 -30.96 -23.06
N SER A 122 9.45 -31.78 -23.01
CA SER A 122 10.57 -31.67 -23.95
C SER A 122 10.20 -32.18 -25.35
N LEU A 123 10.06 -31.26 -26.30
CA LEU A 123 9.58 -31.57 -27.66
C LEU A 123 10.55 -32.44 -28.48
N GLY A 124 11.84 -32.47 -28.13
CA GLY A 124 12.90 -33.11 -28.94
C GLY A 124 13.32 -34.52 -28.53
N LYS A 125 12.92 -35.01 -27.34
CA LYS A 125 13.45 -36.27 -26.77
C LYS A 125 12.44 -37.43 -26.71
N VAL A 126 11.17 -37.20 -27.04
CA VAL A 126 10.09 -38.20 -26.84
C VAL A 126 10.25 -39.44 -27.72
N SER A 127 10.86 -39.32 -28.91
CA SER A 127 11.04 -40.41 -29.87
C SER A 127 12.11 -41.45 -29.49
N GLU A 128 12.98 -41.16 -28.52
CA GLU A 128 14.11 -42.05 -28.14
C GLU A 128 13.86 -42.85 -26.84
N ILE A 129 12.71 -42.66 -26.19
CA ILE A 129 12.39 -43.24 -24.87
C ILE A 129 12.18 -44.78 -24.91
N GLY A 130 12.25 -45.40 -26.09
CA GLY A 130 11.90 -46.80 -26.31
C GLY A 130 12.77 -47.88 -25.62
N ASN A 131 13.90 -47.55 -24.98
CA ASN A 131 14.76 -48.60 -24.39
C ASN A 131 15.76 -48.19 -23.27
N LEU A 132 15.56 -47.07 -22.55
CA LEU A 132 16.49 -46.65 -21.48
C LEU A 132 15.86 -46.71 -20.08
N GLY A 133 16.42 -47.57 -19.22
CA GLY A 133 15.91 -47.81 -17.88
C GLY A 133 16.18 -46.68 -16.88
N ARG A 134 15.15 -46.32 -16.11
CA ARG A 134 15.20 -45.67 -14.78
C ARG A 134 16.16 -44.47 -14.58
N GLU A 135 16.40 -43.64 -15.61
CA GLU A 135 17.13 -42.37 -15.44
C GLU A 135 16.31 -41.12 -15.84
N ARG A 136 15.83 -40.45 -14.78
CA ARG A 136 15.72 -38.98 -14.58
C ARG A 136 14.75 -38.18 -15.47
N ALA A 137 13.90 -37.39 -14.78
CA ALA A 137 12.92 -36.47 -15.38
C ALA A 137 13.51 -35.40 -16.33
N GLY A 138 14.81 -35.09 -16.23
CA GLY A 138 15.52 -34.18 -17.15
C GLY A 138 15.62 -34.65 -18.60
N ASN A 139 15.11 -35.85 -18.92
CA ASN A 139 14.92 -36.33 -20.29
C ASN A 139 13.54 -35.99 -20.87
N VAL A 140 12.58 -35.52 -20.07
CA VAL A 140 11.17 -35.33 -20.50
C VAL A 140 10.61 -33.94 -20.17
N LEU A 141 11.24 -33.18 -19.28
CA LEU A 141 10.85 -31.81 -18.94
C LEU A 141 11.99 -30.83 -19.20
N ASP A 142 11.67 -29.72 -19.87
CA ASP A 142 12.56 -28.57 -20.05
C ASP A 142 12.18 -27.45 -19.07
N VAL A 143 13.19 -26.79 -18.49
CA VAL A 143 13.03 -25.71 -17.51
C VAL A 143 13.57 -24.41 -18.09
N TYR A 144 12.79 -23.35 -17.92
CA TYR A 144 13.11 -22.00 -18.34
C TYR A 144 12.94 -21.06 -17.14
N VAL A 145 13.92 -20.21 -16.86
CA VAL A 145 13.83 -19.17 -15.84
C VAL A 145 14.00 -17.81 -16.51
N HIS A 146 12.91 -17.04 -16.54
CA HIS A 146 12.88 -15.65 -16.95
C HIS A 146 13.06 -14.75 -15.73
N VAL A 147 13.93 -13.77 -15.83
CA VAL A 147 14.19 -12.78 -14.78
C VAL A 147 14.08 -11.38 -15.39
N GLY A 148 13.47 -10.44 -14.67
CA GLY A 148 13.41 -9.04 -15.10
C GLY A 148 13.18 -8.08 -13.95
N ILE A 149 13.66 -6.85 -14.08
CA ILE A 149 13.51 -5.78 -13.08
C ILE A 149 12.03 -5.58 -12.69
N TYR A 150 11.78 -5.42 -11.38
CA TYR A 150 10.46 -5.17 -10.81
C TYR A 150 10.50 -4.01 -9.81
N ALA A 151 9.55 -3.10 -9.93
CA ALA A 151 9.29 -2.04 -8.94
C ALA A 151 7.95 -2.36 -8.25
N PRO A 152 7.93 -2.67 -6.94
CA PRO A 152 6.70 -2.88 -6.21
C PRO A 152 5.91 -1.58 -6.06
N THR A 153 4.59 -1.63 -6.27
CA THR A 153 3.70 -0.52 -5.94
C THR A 153 3.44 -0.47 -4.44
N VAL A 154 3.28 0.75 -3.90
CA VAL A 154 2.99 0.96 -2.47
C VAL A 154 1.48 0.93 -2.25
N PHE A 155 1.03 0.07 -1.33
CA PHE A 155 -0.37 -0.03 -0.93
C PHE A 155 -0.87 1.26 -0.26
N GLY A 156 -2.15 1.59 -0.45
CA GLY A 156 -2.80 2.78 0.12
C GLY A 156 -2.57 4.10 -0.61
N ILE A 157 -1.69 4.14 -1.62
CA ILE A 157 -1.51 5.30 -2.50
C ILE A 157 -2.52 5.24 -3.65
N ARG A 158 -3.27 6.33 -3.87
CA ARG A 158 -4.35 6.43 -4.86
C ARG A 158 -3.91 5.97 -6.25
N GLU A 159 -2.81 6.53 -6.71
CA GLU A 159 -2.27 6.31 -8.06
C GLU A 159 -1.77 4.87 -8.27
N ASN A 160 -1.69 4.07 -7.21
CA ASN A 160 -1.35 2.64 -7.23
C ASN A 160 -2.59 1.72 -7.11
N GLY A 161 -3.81 2.29 -7.07
CA GLY A 161 -5.06 1.57 -6.94
C GLY A 161 -5.39 0.68 -8.14
N ALA A 162 -5.94 -0.50 -7.86
CA ALA A 162 -6.51 -1.36 -8.90
C ALA A 162 -7.88 -0.82 -9.33
N ASN A 163 -7.99 -0.49 -10.60
CA ASN A 163 -9.26 -0.19 -11.26
C ASN A 163 -9.64 -1.43 -12.07
N LEU A 164 -10.76 -2.08 -11.78
CA LEU A 164 -11.13 -3.41 -12.29
C LEU A 164 -12.29 -3.33 -13.28
N ALA A 165 -12.25 -4.13 -14.35
CA ALA A 165 -13.40 -4.33 -15.25
C ALA A 165 -13.84 -5.80 -15.24
N VAL A 166 -15.12 -6.05 -14.92
CA VAL A 166 -15.67 -7.40 -14.81
C VAL A 166 -16.00 -7.95 -16.20
N VAL A 167 -15.20 -8.89 -16.71
CA VAL A 167 -15.37 -9.51 -18.02
C VAL A 167 -14.81 -10.92 -18.05
N GLY A 168 -15.43 -11.78 -18.86
CA GLY A 168 -14.92 -13.12 -19.13
C GLY A 168 -15.20 -14.12 -18.01
N ARG A 169 -15.23 -15.39 -18.40
CA ARG A 169 -15.62 -16.51 -17.55
C ARG A 169 -14.44 -17.05 -16.73
N ARG A 170 -14.76 -17.92 -15.75
CA ARG A 170 -13.77 -18.66 -14.96
C ARG A 170 -12.72 -19.36 -15.83
N ARG A 171 -11.58 -19.67 -15.22
CA ARG A 171 -10.56 -20.53 -15.84
C ARG A 171 -11.04 -21.98 -15.96
N GLU A 172 -10.67 -22.63 -17.05
CA GLU A 172 -10.59 -24.09 -17.10
C GLU A 172 -9.28 -24.55 -16.42
N ALA A 173 -9.26 -25.74 -15.83
CA ALA A 173 -8.09 -26.27 -15.11
C ALA A 173 -7.49 -25.29 -14.08
N ALA A 174 -8.34 -24.51 -13.39
CA ALA A 174 -7.96 -23.39 -12.54
C ALA A 174 -7.02 -23.80 -11.39
N GLU A 175 -7.02 -25.07 -10.99
CA GLU A 175 -6.15 -25.62 -9.95
C GLU A 175 -4.65 -25.54 -10.33
N ALA A 176 -4.33 -25.47 -11.62
CA ALA A 176 -2.98 -25.34 -12.15
C ALA A 176 -2.71 -23.93 -12.69
N LYS A 177 -1.46 -23.46 -12.56
CA LYS A 177 -1.01 -22.23 -13.25
C LYS A 177 -0.26 -22.60 -14.53
N TYR A 178 -0.91 -22.41 -15.66
CA TYR A 178 -0.43 -22.85 -16.97
C TYR A 178 -0.31 -21.69 -17.96
N SER A 179 0.63 -21.77 -18.90
CA SER A 179 1.02 -20.65 -19.77
C SER A 179 -0.02 -20.31 -20.84
N ASP A 180 -0.79 -21.29 -21.34
CA ASP A 180 -1.92 -21.05 -22.27
C ASP A 180 -2.93 -20.04 -21.76
N TRP A 181 -3.09 -19.88 -20.44
CA TRP A 181 -3.97 -18.84 -19.90
C TRP A 181 -3.61 -17.42 -20.40
N VAL A 182 -2.31 -17.16 -20.66
CA VAL A 182 -1.86 -15.89 -21.26
C VAL A 182 -2.38 -15.73 -22.69
N ARG A 183 -2.45 -16.81 -23.47
CA ARG A 183 -3.06 -16.85 -24.81
C ARG A 183 -4.59 -16.72 -24.72
N MET A 184 -5.23 -17.53 -23.88
CA MET A 184 -6.69 -17.63 -23.72
C MET A 184 -7.34 -16.32 -23.26
N ARG A 185 -6.65 -15.49 -22.45
CA ARG A 185 -7.18 -14.21 -21.99
C ARG A 185 -6.99 -13.04 -22.97
N LYS A 186 -6.20 -13.17 -24.04
CA LYS A 186 -5.99 -12.09 -25.03
C LYS A 186 -7.29 -11.54 -25.66
N PRO A 187 -8.31 -12.35 -25.99
CA PRO A 187 -9.60 -11.84 -26.46
C PRO A 187 -10.30 -10.97 -25.40
N LEU A 188 -10.18 -11.32 -24.11
CA LEU A 188 -10.77 -10.56 -23.00
C LEU A 188 -10.11 -9.19 -22.81
N GLU A 189 -8.80 -9.06 -23.07
CA GLU A 189 -8.10 -7.76 -23.02
C GLU A 189 -8.66 -6.73 -24.03
N LYS A 190 -9.35 -7.16 -25.09
CA LYS A 190 -10.09 -6.26 -26.00
C LYS A 190 -11.31 -5.61 -25.36
N LEU A 191 -11.81 -6.19 -24.26
CA LEU A 191 -12.94 -5.69 -23.47
C LEU A 191 -12.49 -4.77 -22.33
N ARG A 192 -11.17 -4.60 -22.09
CA ARG A 192 -10.65 -3.75 -21.01
C ARG A 192 -10.82 -2.26 -21.36
N PRO A 193 -11.61 -1.48 -20.59
CA PRO A 193 -11.66 -0.03 -20.74
C PRO A 193 -10.30 0.61 -20.43
N PRO A 194 -9.95 1.78 -21.00
CA PRO A 194 -8.68 2.46 -20.73
C PRO A 194 -8.43 2.82 -19.26
N SER A 195 -9.49 3.00 -18.47
CA SER A 195 -9.44 3.23 -17.02
C SER A 195 -9.11 1.96 -16.22
N ALA A 196 -9.38 0.77 -16.76
CA ALA A 196 -9.20 -0.48 -16.04
C ALA A 196 -7.76 -1.00 -16.14
N THR A 197 -7.16 -1.19 -14.97
CA THR A 197 -5.81 -1.74 -14.77
C THR A 197 -5.76 -3.27 -14.90
N GLU A 198 -6.82 -3.98 -14.51
CA GLU A 198 -6.92 -5.44 -14.58
C GLU A 198 -8.37 -5.88 -14.86
N LEU A 199 -8.54 -7.10 -15.37
CA LEU A 199 -9.84 -7.72 -15.62
C LEU A 199 -10.24 -8.62 -14.45
N LEU A 200 -11.52 -8.59 -14.07
CA LEU A 200 -12.10 -9.44 -13.02
C LEU A 200 -13.06 -10.47 -13.65
N LEU A 201 -12.88 -11.75 -13.33
CA LEU A 201 -13.66 -12.84 -13.92
C LEU A 201 -14.96 -13.08 -13.14
N SER A 202 -16.04 -13.41 -13.86
CA SER A 202 -17.32 -13.85 -13.31
C SER A 202 -17.96 -14.85 -14.29
N ASN A 203 -18.91 -15.70 -13.86
CA ASN A 203 -19.61 -16.59 -14.79
C ASN A 203 -20.94 -15.99 -15.30
N ASP A 204 -21.55 -15.13 -14.49
CA ASP A 204 -22.93 -14.63 -14.60
C ASP A 204 -23.03 -13.09 -14.54
N GLY A 205 -21.93 -12.39 -14.22
CA GLY A 205 -21.94 -10.94 -14.00
C GLY A 205 -22.44 -10.56 -12.61
N ASP A 206 -22.53 -11.51 -11.68
CA ASP A 206 -22.88 -11.25 -10.28
C ASP A 206 -21.81 -11.84 -9.35
N ARG A 207 -21.53 -13.14 -9.47
CA ARG A 207 -20.57 -13.85 -8.63
C ARG A 207 -19.16 -13.57 -9.12
N LEU A 208 -18.44 -12.72 -8.41
CA LEU A 208 -17.06 -12.34 -8.74
C LEU A 208 -16.09 -13.42 -8.26
N LEU A 209 -15.14 -13.80 -9.11
CA LEU A 209 -14.25 -14.94 -8.87
C LEU A 209 -12.84 -14.51 -8.53
N GLU A 210 -12.10 -14.04 -9.53
CA GLU A 210 -10.69 -13.68 -9.40
C GLU A 210 -10.25 -12.78 -10.57
N GLY A 211 -9.15 -12.06 -10.40
CA GLY A 211 -8.56 -11.28 -11.48
C GLY A 211 -7.89 -12.16 -12.54
N SER A 212 -7.71 -11.62 -13.74
CA SER A 212 -7.05 -12.36 -14.82
C SER A 212 -5.60 -12.77 -14.47
N VAL A 213 -4.94 -12.05 -13.55
CA VAL A 213 -3.60 -12.39 -13.03
C VAL A 213 -3.48 -12.29 -11.49
N SER A 214 -4.60 -12.28 -10.77
CA SER A 214 -4.66 -12.13 -9.30
C SER A 214 -5.87 -12.84 -8.69
N ASN A 215 -5.89 -13.03 -7.37
CA ASN A 215 -7.10 -13.45 -6.64
C ASN A 215 -7.79 -12.21 -6.04
N PHE A 216 -9.13 -12.21 -6.00
CA PHE A 216 -9.95 -11.07 -5.55
C PHE A 216 -10.54 -11.31 -4.16
N PHE A 217 -10.63 -10.24 -3.37
CA PHE A 217 -11.18 -10.22 -2.02
C PHE A 217 -12.02 -8.97 -1.82
N VAL A 218 -13.06 -9.08 -1.00
CA VAL A 218 -13.82 -7.94 -0.46
C VAL A 218 -13.82 -7.98 1.07
N VAL A 219 -13.98 -6.83 1.69
CA VAL A 219 -14.27 -6.65 3.11
C VAL A 219 -15.71 -6.16 3.20
N CYS A 220 -16.59 -7.03 3.69
CA CYS A 220 -18.01 -6.76 3.87
C CYS A 220 -18.28 -6.32 5.31
N ARG A 221 -19.24 -5.42 5.54
CA ARG A 221 -19.81 -5.22 6.87
C ARG A 221 -20.81 -6.35 7.17
N GLU A 222 -20.70 -6.97 8.34
CA GLU A 222 -21.64 -8.00 8.77
C GLU A 222 -22.97 -7.36 9.24
N VAL A 223 -24.05 -7.61 8.51
CA VAL A 223 -25.40 -7.16 8.88
C VAL A 223 -25.95 -8.11 9.94
N HIS A 224 -25.68 -7.80 11.22
CA HIS A 224 -26.22 -8.55 12.34
C HIS A 224 -27.76 -8.50 12.33
N ASN A 225 -28.37 -9.66 12.06
CA ASN A 225 -29.82 -9.80 11.87
C ASN A 225 -30.54 -10.00 13.22
N GLN A 226 -30.72 -8.90 13.97
CA GLN A 226 -31.64 -8.82 15.12
C GLN A 226 -31.90 -7.34 15.53
N ASP A 227 -33.14 -6.88 15.29
CA ASP A 227 -33.87 -5.83 16.02
C ASP A 227 -33.18 -4.47 16.30
N LEU A 228 -32.32 -3.98 15.40
CA LEU A 228 -31.88 -2.57 15.41
C LEU A 228 -32.10 -1.94 14.03
N GLU A 229 -32.96 -0.92 13.99
CA GLU A 229 -33.27 -0.23 12.74
C GLU A 229 -32.06 0.54 12.17
N PHE A 230 -32.04 0.62 10.84
CA PHE A 230 -31.09 1.37 10.02
C PHE A 230 -30.89 2.85 10.45
N SER A 231 -31.80 3.40 11.25
CA SER A 231 -31.78 4.79 11.71
C SER A 231 -30.77 5.09 12.83
N ASP A 232 -30.31 4.10 13.61
CA ASP A 232 -29.42 4.36 14.76
C ASP A 232 -27.92 4.41 14.40
N TYR A 233 -27.49 3.76 13.32
CA TYR A 233 -26.09 3.85 12.86
C TYR A 233 -25.73 5.21 12.22
N ILE A 234 -26.73 5.95 11.71
CA ILE A 234 -26.56 7.26 11.05
C ILE A 234 -26.43 8.42 12.08
N ARG A 235 -26.41 8.13 13.39
CA ARG A 235 -26.19 9.15 14.44
C ARG A 235 -24.74 9.51 14.74
N LEU A 236 -23.76 8.82 14.18
CA LEU A 236 -22.33 9.09 14.45
C LEU A 236 -21.77 10.35 13.77
N ASP A 237 -22.47 10.93 12.78
CA ASP A 237 -21.99 12.09 12.02
C ASP A 237 -22.62 13.43 12.42
N LYS A 238 -23.51 13.44 13.43
CA LYS A 238 -24.21 14.67 13.89
C LYS A 238 -24.21 14.85 15.41
N GLY A 239 -23.02 15.06 15.96
CA GLY A 239 -22.78 16.03 17.04
C GLY A 239 -23.44 15.85 18.41
N GLU A 240 -24.27 14.82 18.65
CA GLU A 240 -24.93 14.59 19.94
C GLU A 240 -24.28 13.43 20.72
N ALA A 241 -24.15 13.61 22.03
CA ALA A 241 -23.28 12.81 22.88
C ALA A 241 -23.93 11.49 23.35
N ARG A 242 -23.05 10.53 23.72
CA ARG A 242 -23.34 9.19 24.30
C ARG A 242 -23.63 8.02 23.33
N GLY A 243 -22.86 7.92 22.24
CA GLY A 243 -22.53 6.59 21.70
C GLY A 243 -21.47 5.90 22.58
N LYS A 244 -21.62 4.60 22.88
CA LYS A 244 -20.53 3.80 23.47
C LYS A 244 -19.38 3.72 22.46
N CYS A 245 -18.14 3.94 22.90
CA CYS A 245 -16.98 3.53 22.12
C CYS A 245 -16.95 1.99 22.08
N LEU A 246 -17.21 1.40 20.92
CA LEU A 246 -17.05 -0.04 20.71
C LEU A 246 -15.60 -0.46 20.95
N ASP A 247 -15.39 -1.60 21.60
CA ASP A 247 -14.06 -2.16 21.84
C ASP A 247 -13.39 -2.61 20.53
N GLU A 248 -12.05 -2.76 20.52
CA GLU A 248 -11.31 -3.27 19.36
C GLU A 248 -11.75 -4.68 18.93
N LYS A 249 -12.41 -5.41 19.83
CA LYS A 249 -13.07 -6.69 19.55
C LYS A 249 -14.40 -6.52 18.82
N GLU A 250 -15.30 -5.67 19.36
CA GLU A 250 -16.62 -5.40 18.80
C GLU A 250 -16.55 -4.81 17.37
N ILE A 251 -15.49 -4.06 17.03
CA ILE A 251 -15.27 -3.56 15.66
C ILE A 251 -14.83 -4.67 14.69
N LYS A 252 -14.08 -5.69 15.15
CA LYS A 252 -13.70 -6.82 14.28
C LYS A 252 -14.89 -7.72 13.97
N ASP A 253 -15.77 -7.88 14.94
CA ASP A 253 -17.01 -8.65 14.81
C ASP A 253 -18.06 -7.92 13.91
N CYS A 254 -17.72 -6.74 13.36
CA CYS A 254 -18.52 -6.03 12.36
C CYS A 254 -18.07 -6.24 10.91
N PHE A 255 -16.95 -6.92 10.63
CA PHE A 255 -16.41 -7.05 9.28
C PHE A 255 -15.97 -8.47 8.92
N GLU A 256 -16.34 -8.91 7.72
CA GLU A 256 -16.00 -10.21 7.16
C GLU A 256 -15.19 -10.07 5.87
N VAL A 257 -14.12 -10.86 5.73
CA VAL A 257 -13.37 -10.97 4.48
C VAL A 257 -13.94 -12.10 3.62
N GLN A 258 -14.30 -11.81 2.38
CA GLN A 258 -14.83 -12.82 1.44
C GLN A 258 -13.92 -12.99 0.22
N THR A 259 -13.82 -14.22 -0.28
CA THR A 259 -13.15 -14.57 -1.55
C THR A 259 -13.77 -15.80 -2.17
N ALA A 260 -13.80 -15.88 -3.51
CA ALA A 260 -14.40 -17.01 -4.19
C ALA A 260 -13.67 -18.33 -3.88
N PRO A 261 -14.41 -19.43 -3.61
CA PRO A 261 -13.85 -20.74 -3.28
C PRO A 261 -13.20 -21.39 -4.49
N LEU A 262 -12.19 -22.25 -4.25
CA LEU A 262 -11.45 -22.92 -5.34
C LEU A 262 -12.36 -23.73 -6.29
N ARG A 263 -13.42 -24.35 -5.75
CA ARG A 263 -14.41 -25.15 -6.50
C ARG A 263 -15.16 -24.37 -7.60
N ASP A 264 -15.18 -23.04 -7.53
CA ASP A 264 -15.87 -22.21 -8.53
C ASP A 264 -15.00 -21.97 -9.78
N GLY A 265 -13.74 -22.42 -9.77
CA GLY A 265 -12.76 -22.26 -10.87
C GLY A 265 -11.77 -21.13 -10.63
N VAL A 266 -11.22 -21.07 -9.40
CA VAL A 266 -10.31 -20.04 -8.91
C VAL A 266 -8.93 -20.63 -8.65
N LEU A 267 -7.86 -19.94 -9.06
CA LEU A 267 -6.49 -20.41 -8.87
C LEU A 267 -6.09 -20.37 -7.37
N PRO A 268 -5.55 -21.46 -6.79
CA PRO A 268 -4.95 -21.45 -5.45
C PRO A 268 -3.65 -20.62 -5.43
N GLY A 269 -3.79 -19.31 -5.33
CA GLY A 269 -2.66 -18.38 -5.25
C GLY A 269 -1.96 -18.42 -3.90
N ILE A 270 -0.63 -18.28 -3.91
CA ILE A 270 0.19 -18.29 -2.68
C ILE A 270 -0.22 -17.17 -1.72
N ILE A 271 -0.43 -15.96 -2.25
CA ILE A 271 -0.82 -14.81 -1.41
C ILE A 271 -2.28 -14.90 -0.97
N ARG A 272 -3.18 -15.47 -1.79
CA ARG A 272 -4.56 -15.81 -1.38
C ARG A 272 -4.53 -16.68 -0.13
N GLN A 273 -3.76 -17.78 -0.15
CA GLN A 273 -3.64 -18.65 1.02
C GLN A 273 -3.05 -17.91 2.23
N LEU A 274 -2.04 -17.06 2.05
CA LEU A 274 -1.48 -16.28 3.15
C LEU A 274 -2.47 -15.29 3.76
N VAL A 275 -3.35 -14.66 2.96
CA VAL A 275 -4.44 -13.80 3.48
C VAL A 275 -5.41 -14.63 4.34
N ILE A 276 -5.77 -15.83 3.90
CA ILE A 276 -6.63 -16.75 4.66
C ILE A 276 -5.93 -17.19 5.96
N ASP A 277 -4.67 -17.64 5.88
CA ASP A 277 -3.84 -18.03 7.03
C ASP A 277 -3.79 -16.88 8.07
N VAL A 278 -3.66 -15.63 7.61
CA VAL A 278 -3.65 -14.42 8.45
C VAL A 278 -5.02 -14.12 9.04
N CYS A 279 -6.12 -14.17 8.27
CA CYS A 279 -7.46 -13.94 8.79
C CYS A 279 -7.78 -14.91 9.95
N LEU A 280 -7.54 -16.20 9.74
CA LEU A 280 -7.71 -17.25 10.75
C LEU A 280 -6.83 -16.99 11.98
N THR A 281 -5.54 -16.68 11.78
CA THR A 281 -4.58 -16.43 12.88
C THR A 281 -4.87 -15.15 13.67
N LYS A 282 -5.49 -14.14 13.05
CA LYS A 282 -5.80 -12.85 13.69
C LYS A 282 -7.23 -12.79 14.26
N GLY A 283 -8.04 -13.84 14.06
CA GLY A 283 -9.45 -13.88 14.43
C GLY A 283 -10.26 -12.83 13.66
N ILE A 284 -10.02 -12.71 12.35
CA ILE A 284 -10.83 -11.88 11.45
C ILE A 284 -11.87 -12.81 10.79
N PRO A 285 -13.17 -12.50 10.87
CA PRO A 285 -14.21 -13.28 10.20
C PRO A 285 -13.91 -13.43 8.70
N PHE A 286 -14.06 -14.66 8.18
CA PHE A 286 -13.65 -15.00 6.83
C PHE A 286 -14.54 -16.09 6.22
N ARG A 287 -14.97 -15.91 4.97
CA ARG A 287 -15.76 -16.90 4.21
C ARG A 287 -15.25 -17.12 2.79
N GLU A 288 -15.08 -18.38 2.40
CA GLU A 288 -14.88 -18.79 1.01
C GLU A 288 -16.22 -18.85 0.25
N VAL A 289 -16.71 -17.66 -0.10
CA VAL A 289 -17.91 -17.41 -0.91
C VAL A 289 -17.55 -16.41 -2.02
N ALA A 290 -18.00 -16.64 -3.25
CA ALA A 290 -17.82 -15.70 -4.35
C ALA A 290 -18.63 -14.41 -4.04
N PRO A 291 -17.98 -13.24 -3.91
CA PRO A 291 -18.71 -12.00 -3.62
C PRO A 291 -19.75 -11.71 -4.70
N SER A 292 -20.99 -11.45 -4.29
CA SER A 292 -22.11 -11.13 -5.18
C SER A 292 -22.17 -9.62 -5.43
N TRP A 293 -22.10 -9.20 -6.69
CA TRP A 293 -22.27 -7.80 -7.06
C TRP A 293 -23.62 -7.24 -6.63
N SER A 294 -24.69 -8.05 -6.62
CA SER A 294 -26.00 -7.65 -6.08
C SER A 294 -25.95 -7.26 -4.59
N GLU A 295 -24.91 -7.66 -3.87
CA GLU A 295 -24.64 -7.31 -2.46
C GLU A 295 -23.51 -6.27 -2.31
N HIS A 296 -23.08 -5.59 -3.37
CA HIS A 296 -21.94 -4.64 -3.31
C HIS A 296 -22.14 -3.45 -2.35
N GLU A 297 -23.38 -3.13 -1.96
CA GLU A 297 -23.69 -2.08 -0.98
C GLU A 297 -23.11 -2.34 0.42
N ILE A 298 -22.85 -3.61 0.79
CA ILE A 298 -22.21 -3.95 2.07
C ILE A 298 -20.67 -4.02 1.99
N TRP A 299 -20.07 -3.77 0.82
CA TRP A 299 -18.61 -3.81 0.65
C TRP A 299 -17.97 -2.47 1.03
N GLU A 300 -17.04 -2.51 1.98
CA GLU A 300 -16.36 -1.33 2.51
C GLU A 300 -14.97 -1.16 1.88
N GLU A 301 -14.30 -2.26 1.58
CA GLU A 301 -13.05 -2.29 0.83
C GLU A 301 -13.00 -3.50 -0.10
N ALA A 302 -12.19 -3.43 -1.15
CA ALA A 302 -11.80 -4.60 -1.94
C ALA A 302 -10.30 -4.56 -2.26
N PHE A 303 -9.71 -5.72 -2.49
CA PHE A 303 -8.31 -5.85 -2.83
C PHE A 303 -8.02 -7.07 -3.70
N ILE A 304 -6.95 -6.98 -4.48
CA ILE A 304 -6.44 -8.08 -5.30
C ILE A 304 -5.05 -8.51 -4.84
N THR A 305 -4.76 -9.81 -4.98
CA THR A 305 -3.52 -10.42 -4.50
C THR A 305 -2.80 -11.21 -5.59
N ASN A 306 -1.49 -11.03 -5.69
CA ASN A 306 -0.58 -11.92 -6.44
C ASN A 306 0.85 -11.79 -5.90
N SER A 307 1.75 -12.71 -6.26
CA SER A 307 3.09 -12.75 -5.64
C SER A 307 4.04 -11.61 -6.02
N LEU A 308 3.68 -10.75 -6.97
CA LEU A 308 4.44 -9.54 -7.28
C LEU A 308 3.96 -8.37 -6.41
N ARG A 309 2.65 -8.07 -6.45
CA ARG A 309 2.06 -6.92 -5.74
C ARG A 309 1.79 -7.21 -4.26
N ILE A 310 1.71 -8.48 -3.89
CA ILE A 310 1.22 -9.02 -2.62
C ILE A 310 -0.25 -8.65 -2.41
N LEU A 311 -0.53 -7.40 -2.07
CA LEU A 311 -1.87 -6.89 -1.82
C LEU A 311 -1.98 -5.49 -2.44
N GLN A 312 -2.96 -5.30 -3.33
CA GLN A 312 -3.27 -4.02 -3.96
C GLN A 312 -4.75 -3.71 -3.72
N HIS A 313 -5.04 -2.56 -3.12
CA HIS A 313 -6.42 -2.08 -2.93
C HIS A 313 -7.09 -1.83 -4.28
N VAL A 314 -8.40 -2.01 -4.32
CA VAL A 314 -9.24 -1.70 -5.47
C VAL A 314 -9.88 -0.33 -5.24
N GLU A 315 -9.77 0.56 -6.22
CA GLU A 315 -10.43 1.86 -6.21
C GLU A 315 -11.81 1.80 -6.86
N THR A 316 -11.91 1.09 -7.99
CA THR A 316 -13.13 0.98 -8.77
C THR A 316 -13.35 -0.43 -9.29
N ILE A 317 -14.62 -0.80 -9.42
CA ILE A 317 -15.07 -1.99 -10.14
C ILE A 317 -16.13 -1.54 -11.15
N SER A 318 -15.85 -1.76 -12.44
CA SER A 318 -16.76 -1.52 -13.55
C SER A 318 -17.38 -2.85 -13.99
N ILE A 319 -18.71 -2.98 -13.92
CA ILE A 319 -19.46 -4.17 -14.37
C ILE A 319 -20.31 -3.81 -15.59
N PRO A 320 -20.48 -4.70 -16.59
CA PRO A 320 -21.39 -4.45 -17.70
C PRO A 320 -22.86 -4.49 -17.25
N ASP A 321 -23.68 -3.57 -17.76
CA ASP A 321 -25.14 -3.53 -17.48
C ASP A 321 -25.90 -4.77 -17.99
N SER A 322 -25.30 -5.54 -18.90
CA SER A 322 -25.87 -6.77 -19.45
C SER A 322 -24.77 -7.78 -19.80
N TRP A 323 -24.66 -8.82 -18.98
CA TRP A 323 -23.63 -9.85 -19.07
C TRP A 323 -23.65 -10.65 -20.38
N ASP A 324 -24.84 -11.03 -20.85
CA ASP A 324 -25.02 -11.81 -22.10
C ASP A 324 -24.47 -11.09 -23.33
N SER A 325 -24.38 -9.75 -23.29
CA SER A 325 -23.96 -8.93 -24.42
C SER A 325 -22.43 -8.90 -24.65
N LEU A 326 -21.62 -9.49 -23.77
CA LEU A 326 -20.15 -9.45 -23.82
C LEU A 326 -19.53 -10.18 -25.03
N HIS A 327 -20.19 -11.19 -25.59
CA HIS A 327 -19.57 -12.10 -26.58
C HIS A 327 -19.32 -11.49 -27.97
N SER A 328 -19.84 -10.31 -28.27
CA SER A 328 -19.76 -9.71 -29.62
C SER A 328 -19.35 -8.24 -29.64
N LYS A 329 -19.00 -7.65 -28.49
CA LYS A 329 -18.80 -6.21 -28.33
C LYS A 329 -17.32 -5.82 -28.15
N SER A 330 -16.98 -4.58 -28.48
CA SER A 330 -15.77 -3.93 -27.93
C SER A 330 -16.07 -3.23 -26.60
N TRP A 331 -15.04 -2.86 -25.83
CA TRP A 331 -15.21 -2.11 -24.57
C TRP A 331 -16.01 -0.80 -24.72
N LYS A 332 -16.05 -0.22 -25.93
CA LYS A 332 -16.78 1.02 -26.26
C LYS A 332 -18.29 0.82 -26.42
N GLU A 333 -18.73 -0.41 -26.67
CA GLU A 333 -20.14 -0.78 -26.90
C GLU A 333 -20.80 -1.39 -25.65
N ILE A 334 -20.01 -1.55 -24.59
CA ILE A 334 -20.46 -1.97 -23.26
C ILE A 334 -20.82 -0.71 -22.48
N SER A 335 -22.02 -0.69 -21.92
CA SER A 335 -22.40 0.27 -20.88
C SER A 335 -21.98 -0.31 -19.53
N TRP A 336 -21.36 0.53 -18.69
CA TRP A 336 -20.66 0.12 -17.48
C TRP A 336 -21.26 0.81 -16.26
N ASN A 337 -21.77 0.02 -15.32
CA ASN A 337 -22.04 0.48 -13.96
C ASN A 337 -20.72 0.45 -13.16
N ASN A 338 -20.47 1.47 -12.35
CA ASN A 338 -19.19 1.67 -11.67
C ASN A 338 -19.42 1.84 -10.17
N MET A 339 -18.87 0.93 -9.38
CA MET A 339 -18.66 1.14 -7.95
C MET A 339 -17.29 1.80 -7.76
N GLN A 340 -17.23 2.83 -6.92
CA GLN A 340 -15.99 3.42 -6.43
C GLN A 340 -15.95 3.27 -4.91
N PHE A 341 -14.85 2.74 -4.37
CA PHE A 341 -14.68 2.59 -2.93
C PHE A 341 -14.41 3.96 -2.27
N GLU A 342 -15.17 4.29 -1.24
CA GLU A 342 -14.95 5.51 -0.46
C GLU A 342 -13.71 5.39 0.43
N ARG A 343 -13.01 6.51 0.62
CA ARG A 343 -11.73 6.52 1.35
C ARG A 343 -11.95 6.77 2.84
N PHE A 344 -11.87 5.71 3.64
CA PHE A 344 -11.47 5.86 5.05
C PHE A 344 -9.97 6.15 5.22
N TRP A 345 -9.17 5.96 4.17
CA TRP A 345 -7.69 6.11 4.20
C TRP A 345 -7.14 7.47 3.80
N THR A 346 -8.00 8.46 3.47
CA THR A 346 -7.54 9.84 3.36
C THR A 346 -8.32 10.78 4.25
N LEU A 347 -7.56 11.56 5.01
CA LEU A 347 -7.96 12.87 5.52
C LEU A 347 -8.78 13.62 4.46
N SER A 348 -10.03 13.90 4.80
CA SER A 348 -10.94 14.67 3.97
C SER A 348 -10.46 16.12 3.88
N TYR A 349 -9.77 16.48 2.78
CA TYR A 349 -9.65 17.86 2.32
C TYR A 349 -9.51 17.90 0.79
N GLY A 350 -10.65 17.75 0.10
CA GLY A 350 -10.87 18.41 -1.20
C GLY A 350 -11.56 19.75 -0.95
N PRO A 351 -11.31 20.80 -1.75
CA PRO A 351 -11.87 22.12 -1.49
C PRO A 351 -13.38 22.14 -1.75
N GLU A 352 -14.15 22.71 -0.82
CA GLU A 352 -15.56 23.02 -1.07
C GLU A 352 -15.69 23.94 -2.28
N ARG A 353 -16.47 23.52 -3.27
CA ARG A 353 -16.89 24.41 -4.36
C ARG A 353 -17.94 25.38 -3.81
N GLY A 354 -17.50 26.54 -3.38
CA GLY A 354 -18.42 27.58 -2.92
C GLY A 354 -19.33 28.10 -4.03
N ASN A 355 -20.64 27.87 -3.89
CA ASN A 355 -21.68 28.93 -3.87
C ASN A 355 -23.08 28.32 -3.87
N GLY A 356 -23.89 28.57 -2.82
CA GLY A 356 -25.22 27.93 -2.73
C GLY A 356 -26.15 28.31 -1.58
N LYS A 357 -26.06 29.51 -1.00
CA LYS A 357 -27.09 30.17 -0.16
C LYS A 357 -27.87 29.30 0.86
N SER A 358 -27.52 29.40 2.15
CA SER A 358 -28.52 29.66 3.22
C SER A 358 -27.85 30.21 4.49
N SER A 359 -28.59 31.03 5.23
CA SER A 359 -28.08 31.91 6.30
C SER A 359 -28.33 31.31 7.72
N PRO A 360 -28.13 32.02 8.86
CA PRO A 360 -27.04 31.68 9.76
C PRO A 360 -27.49 31.13 11.13
N GLY A 361 -26.90 30.01 11.55
CA GLY A 361 -27.10 29.39 12.87
C GLY A 361 -26.18 29.95 13.95
N ARG A 362 -26.76 30.61 14.96
CA ARG A 362 -26.11 31.32 16.09
C ARG A 362 -24.88 30.66 16.71
N ILE A 363 -23.89 31.50 17.00
CA ILE A 363 -22.88 31.26 18.05
C ILE A 363 -23.59 31.09 19.41
N LEU A 364 -23.37 29.96 20.08
CA LEU A 364 -23.57 29.84 21.52
C LEU A 364 -22.19 29.76 22.19
N ARG A 365 -21.84 30.81 22.93
CA ARG A 365 -20.82 30.69 23.98
C ARG A 365 -21.49 30.08 25.20
N PHE A 366 -20.83 29.13 25.84
CA PHE A 366 -21.11 28.77 27.23
C PHE A 366 -19.89 29.12 28.10
N PRO A 367 -20.10 29.54 29.36
CA PRO A 367 -19.04 30.06 30.21
C PRO A 367 -18.19 28.95 30.82
N ASP A 368 -16.99 29.32 31.26
CA ASP A 368 -16.11 28.45 32.02
C ASP A 368 -16.78 28.00 33.33
N ALA A 369 -16.59 26.73 33.68
CA ALA A 369 -16.99 26.18 34.96
C ALA A 369 -15.81 26.24 35.94
N ASP A 370 -16.00 26.85 37.10
CA ASP A 370 -15.09 26.75 38.24
C ASP A 370 -15.84 26.30 39.50
N HIS A 371 -15.09 25.81 40.48
CA HIS A 371 -15.55 24.87 41.49
C HIS A 371 -16.28 25.48 42.71
N GLY A 372 -17.26 24.73 43.22
CA GLY A 372 -17.25 24.38 44.66
C GLY A 372 -18.42 24.81 45.56
N VAL A 373 -18.93 23.79 46.28
CA VAL A 373 -19.49 23.84 47.66
C VAL A 373 -20.91 24.40 47.89
N GLY A 374 -21.81 23.50 48.30
CA GLY A 374 -22.68 23.69 49.48
C GLY A 374 -24.18 24.02 49.28
N GLY A 375 -25.04 23.28 50.00
CA GLY A 375 -26.30 23.82 50.53
C GLY A 375 -27.63 23.48 49.82
N THR A 376 -28.37 22.53 50.42
CA THR A 376 -29.84 22.43 50.55
C THR A 376 -30.77 23.55 50.02
N GLY A 377 -31.92 23.19 49.43
CA GLY A 377 -33.11 24.07 49.42
C GLY A 377 -34.14 23.86 48.29
N GLU A 378 -35.42 23.79 48.64
CA GLU A 378 -36.59 23.43 47.83
C GLU A 378 -37.12 24.47 46.79
N SER A 379 -37.75 23.94 45.72
CA SER A 379 -39.02 24.42 45.08
C SER A 379 -39.13 25.77 44.31
N GLY A 380 -39.95 25.75 43.22
CA GLY A 380 -40.92 26.83 42.97
C GLY A 380 -40.88 27.73 41.70
N GLY A 381 -41.44 27.25 40.58
CA GLY A 381 -42.31 28.06 39.67
C GLY A 381 -41.73 29.12 38.68
N PRO A 382 -42.54 29.61 37.69
CA PRO A 382 -42.00 30.33 36.49
C PRO A 382 -42.67 31.69 36.11
N ARG A 383 -42.01 32.54 35.27
CA ARG A 383 -42.68 33.40 34.23
C ARG A 383 -41.81 34.34 33.33
N ALA A 384 -42.24 34.46 32.05
CA ALA A 384 -42.47 35.67 31.21
C ALA A 384 -41.37 36.50 30.47
N ARG A 385 -41.36 36.36 29.13
CA ARG A 385 -41.49 37.35 28.00
C ARG A 385 -40.89 38.79 28.03
N ARG A 386 -40.06 39.10 27.01
CA ARG A 386 -40.07 40.23 26.01
C ARG A 386 -38.71 40.17 25.24
N GLY A 387 -38.47 40.66 24.00
CA GLY A 387 -39.25 41.40 22.98
C GLY A 387 -38.51 42.67 22.54
N GLY A 388 -37.98 42.76 21.31
CA GLY A 388 -37.33 43.99 20.80
C GLY A 388 -36.32 43.85 19.63
N GLU A 389 -36.12 44.97 18.92
CA GLU A 389 -35.60 45.12 17.54
C GLU A 389 -34.80 46.45 17.41
N SER A 390 -33.95 46.78 16.41
CA SER A 390 -33.47 46.17 15.14
C SER A 390 -32.19 46.94 14.64
N HIS A 391 -31.89 46.92 13.33
CA HIS A 391 -31.03 47.84 12.53
C HIS A 391 -29.52 47.60 12.29
N GLU A 392 -29.11 47.93 11.06
CA GLU A 392 -27.77 47.88 10.46
C GLU A 392 -27.01 49.23 10.53
N SER A 393 -25.67 49.21 10.45
CA SER A 393 -24.86 50.04 9.53
C SER A 393 -23.37 49.65 9.58
N GLY A 394 -22.57 49.99 8.56
CA GLY A 394 -21.13 49.66 8.44
C GLY A 394 -20.17 50.87 8.56
N GLY A 395 -18.86 50.61 8.50
CA GLY A 395 -17.80 51.63 8.55
C GLY A 395 -16.39 51.03 8.73
N GLU A 396 -15.34 51.78 8.39
CA GLU A 396 -14.00 51.25 8.07
C GLU A 396 -12.83 51.63 9.01
N GLN A 397 -11.77 50.79 8.98
CA GLN A 397 -10.33 51.08 9.15
C GLN A 397 -9.75 51.71 10.45
N SER A 398 -9.05 50.87 11.24
CA SER A 398 -7.66 50.99 11.77
C SER A 398 -7.15 52.25 12.52
N PRO A 399 -6.01 52.18 13.26
CA PRO A 399 -5.56 51.15 14.21
C PRO A 399 -5.00 51.74 15.54
N HIS A 400 -5.06 51.03 16.66
CA HIS A 400 -3.97 51.04 17.69
C HIS A 400 -4.18 49.96 18.76
N ALA A 401 -3.09 49.54 19.41
CA ALA A 401 -3.01 48.36 20.27
C ALA A 401 -3.14 48.66 21.78
N SER A 402 -3.69 47.72 22.55
CA SER A 402 -3.11 47.25 23.83
C SER A 402 -3.93 46.12 24.49
N GLY A 403 -3.24 45.19 25.16
CA GLY A 403 -3.76 44.56 26.39
C GLY A 403 -4.47 43.19 26.31
N GLY A 404 -3.69 42.10 26.27
CA GLY A 404 -3.91 40.91 27.13
C GLY A 404 -5.08 39.95 26.83
N GLY A 405 -4.74 38.71 26.45
CA GLY A 405 -5.69 37.58 26.42
C GLY A 405 -5.07 36.34 25.77
N ALA A 406 -4.64 35.36 26.57
CA ALA A 406 -3.99 34.15 26.06
C ALA A 406 -5.02 33.22 25.38
N GLY A 407 -4.94 33.11 24.06
CA GLY A 407 -5.87 32.33 23.25
C GLY A 407 -5.46 32.28 21.78
N GLY A 408 -4.15 32.21 21.52
CA GLY A 408 -3.60 32.20 20.17
C GLY A 408 -3.95 30.91 19.44
N GLY A 409 -5.00 30.95 18.61
CA GLY A 409 -5.21 29.94 17.58
C GLY A 409 -3.97 29.90 16.68
N VAL A 410 -3.23 28.79 16.75
CA VAL A 410 -2.05 28.52 15.92
C VAL A 410 -2.46 28.73 14.46
N ARG A 411 -1.79 29.66 13.76
CA ARG A 411 -2.17 29.98 12.38
C ARG A 411 -1.86 28.77 11.53
N GLU A 412 -2.64 28.56 10.48
CA GLU A 412 -2.44 27.42 9.58
C GLU A 412 -1.02 27.40 8.96
N GLN A 413 -0.41 28.57 8.77
CA GLN A 413 0.97 28.73 8.35
C GLN A 413 2.02 28.25 9.37
N ASP A 414 1.70 28.26 10.67
CA ASP A 414 2.59 27.76 11.74
C ASP A 414 2.66 26.22 11.76
N ARG A 415 1.75 25.53 11.04
CA ARG A 415 1.72 24.07 10.92
C ARG A 415 2.72 23.52 9.89
N TYR A 416 3.20 24.37 8.98
CA TYR A 416 4.05 23.97 7.87
C TYR A 416 5.45 24.56 7.96
N LEU A 417 6.47 23.79 7.58
CA LEU A 417 7.82 24.33 7.43
C LEU A 417 7.85 25.44 6.36
N PRO A 418 8.64 26.52 6.50
CA PRO A 418 8.69 27.59 5.51
C PRO A 418 9.05 27.09 4.10
N ILE A 419 8.16 27.33 3.12
CA ILE A 419 8.29 26.87 1.72
C ILE A 419 9.62 27.28 1.06
N ALA A 420 10.21 28.41 1.49
CA ALA A 420 11.52 28.87 1.04
C ALA A 420 12.67 27.94 1.50
N ASN A 421 12.58 27.35 2.69
CA ASN A 421 13.56 26.39 3.18
C ASN A 421 13.44 25.05 2.45
N ILE A 422 12.21 24.56 2.27
CA ILE A 422 11.91 23.37 1.46
C ILE A 422 12.44 23.54 0.04
N SER A 423 12.09 24.64 -0.64
CA SER A 423 12.58 24.98 -1.98
C SER A 423 14.11 24.98 -2.08
N ARG A 424 14.80 25.52 -1.06
CA ARG A 424 16.28 25.58 -1.02
C ARG A 424 16.91 24.19 -0.86
N ILE A 425 16.30 23.31 -0.06
CA ILE A 425 16.77 21.93 0.13
C ILE A 425 16.54 21.13 -1.16
N MET A 426 15.32 21.14 -1.70
CA MET A 426 15.00 20.46 -2.97
C MET A 426 15.93 20.91 -4.11
N LYS A 427 16.24 22.21 -4.19
CA LYS A 427 17.12 22.76 -5.22
C LYS A 427 18.57 22.26 -5.13
N LYS A 428 19.06 21.87 -3.94
CA LYS A 428 20.41 21.27 -3.78
C LYS A 428 20.54 19.88 -4.40
N ALA A 429 19.43 19.15 -4.55
CA ALA A 429 19.40 17.84 -5.19
C ALA A 429 19.26 17.92 -6.73
N LEU A 430 19.27 19.12 -7.31
CA LEU A 430 19.03 19.36 -8.73
C LEU A 430 20.18 20.15 -9.38
N PRO A 431 20.39 20.01 -10.70
CA PRO A 431 21.31 20.85 -11.46
C PRO A 431 21.01 22.35 -11.29
N ALA A 432 22.04 23.20 -11.44
CA ALA A 432 21.95 24.64 -11.22
C ALA A 432 20.81 25.32 -12.03
N ASN A 433 20.53 24.85 -13.23
CA ASN A 433 19.45 25.32 -14.11
C ASN A 433 18.07 24.66 -13.86
N GLY A 434 17.98 23.58 -13.07
CA GLY A 434 16.74 22.82 -12.85
C GLY A 434 15.65 23.64 -12.14
N LYS A 435 14.45 23.72 -12.73
CA LYS A 435 13.29 24.42 -12.13
C LYS A 435 12.43 23.44 -11.34
N ILE A 436 11.84 23.91 -10.25
CA ILE A 436 10.91 23.13 -9.42
C ILE A 436 9.51 23.76 -9.56
N ALA A 437 8.51 22.97 -9.96
CA ALA A 437 7.12 23.38 -10.03
C ALA A 437 6.58 23.84 -8.66
N LYS A 438 5.52 24.66 -8.63
CA LYS A 438 4.91 25.12 -7.38
C LYS A 438 4.37 23.92 -6.59
N ASP A 439 3.50 23.15 -7.24
CA ASP A 439 2.79 22.01 -6.65
C ASP A 439 3.76 20.98 -6.05
N ALA A 440 4.91 20.73 -6.70
CA ALA A 440 5.95 19.85 -6.18
C ALA A 440 6.61 20.38 -4.87
N LYS A 441 6.72 21.70 -4.69
CA LYS A 441 7.22 22.28 -3.43
C LYS A 441 6.17 22.20 -2.34
N ASP A 442 4.92 22.47 -2.68
CA ASP A 442 3.78 22.48 -1.76
C ASP A 442 3.54 21.03 -1.26
N THR A 443 3.50 20.03 -2.14
CA THR A 443 3.44 18.60 -1.76
C THR A 443 4.61 18.17 -0.86
N VAL A 444 5.84 18.59 -1.15
CA VAL A 444 6.99 18.25 -0.28
C VAL A 444 6.94 19.01 1.05
N GLN A 445 6.42 20.23 1.09
CA GLN A 445 6.19 20.98 2.32
C GLN A 445 5.19 20.27 3.24
N GLU A 446 4.07 19.81 2.70
CA GLU A 446 3.06 19.02 3.40
C GLU A 446 3.65 17.70 3.90
N CYS A 447 4.23 16.89 3.00
CA CYS A 447 4.81 15.59 3.34
C CYS A 447 5.91 15.67 4.41
N VAL A 448 6.81 16.66 4.36
CA VAL A 448 7.89 16.79 5.37
C VAL A 448 7.34 17.30 6.71
N SER A 449 6.32 18.17 6.70
CA SER A 449 5.70 18.66 7.94
C SER A 449 4.90 17.55 8.65
N GLU A 450 4.20 16.72 7.89
CA GLU A 450 3.53 15.53 8.41
C GLU A 450 4.54 14.47 8.88
N PHE A 451 5.62 14.23 8.14
CA PHE A 451 6.67 13.29 8.55
C PHE A 451 7.30 13.66 9.90
N ILE A 452 7.62 14.94 10.11
CA ILE A 452 8.13 15.43 11.42
C ILE A 452 7.08 15.21 12.51
N SER A 453 5.82 15.55 12.25
CA SER A 453 4.72 15.38 13.20
C SER A 453 4.50 13.90 13.57
N PHE A 454 4.65 12.99 12.60
CA PHE A 454 4.53 11.55 12.77
C PHE A 454 5.65 10.97 13.65
N ILE A 455 6.92 11.22 13.31
CA ILE A 455 8.07 10.71 14.08
C ILE A 455 8.08 11.30 15.50
N THR A 456 7.89 12.61 15.63
CA THR A 456 7.91 13.27 16.94
C THR A 456 6.73 12.83 17.82
N SER A 457 5.60 12.42 17.24
CA SER A 457 4.45 11.87 17.99
C SER A 457 4.73 10.51 18.64
N GLU A 458 5.45 9.59 17.99
CA GLU A 458 5.79 8.29 18.60
C GLU A 458 6.97 8.44 19.59
N ALA A 459 7.94 9.34 19.29
CA ALA A 459 9.00 9.71 20.22
C ALA A 459 8.46 10.38 21.50
N SER A 460 7.44 11.24 21.36
CA SER A 460 6.70 11.85 22.48
C SER A 460 5.99 10.79 23.32
N ASP A 461 5.28 9.84 22.70
CA ASP A 461 4.60 8.76 23.41
C ASP A 461 5.57 7.88 24.22
N LYS A 462 6.78 7.62 23.71
CA LYS A 462 7.84 6.93 24.49
C LYS A 462 8.31 7.79 25.66
N CYS A 463 8.68 9.04 25.39
CA CYS A 463 9.15 9.99 26.39
C CYS A 463 8.16 10.12 27.56
N GLN A 464 6.86 10.24 27.25
CA GLN A 464 5.78 10.29 28.25
C GLN A 464 5.61 8.99 29.03
N LYS A 465 5.71 7.81 28.39
CA LYS A 465 5.68 6.50 29.09
C LYS A 465 6.83 6.36 30.09
N GLU A 466 8.00 6.90 29.75
CA GLU A 466 9.18 6.98 30.64
C GLU A 466 9.10 8.14 31.64
N LYS A 467 7.94 8.83 31.75
CA LYS A 467 7.69 9.98 32.63
C LYS A 467 8.61 11.19 32.39
N ARG A 468 9.23 11.26 31.21
CA ARG A 468 10.04 12.40 30.77
C ARG A 468 9.15 13.40 30.04
N LYS A 469 9.53 14.68 30.10
CA LYS A 469 8.83 15.79 29.41
C LYS A 469 9.58 16.32 28.18
N THR A 470 10.83 15.88 27.99
CA THR A 470 11.73 16.37 26.94
C THR A 470 12.13 15.19 26.06
N ILE A 471 11.74 15.24 24.78
CA ILE A 471 12.15 14.28 23.75
C ILE A 471 13.65 14.48 23.48
N ASN A 472 14.43 13.40 23.42
CA ASN A 472 15.85 13.45 23.08
C ASN A 472 16.16 12.74 21.74
N GLY A 473 17.42 12.76 21.31
CA GLY A 473 17.85 12.12 20.06
C GLY A 473 17.68 10.59 20.05
N ASP A 474 17.79 9.93 21.20
CA ASP A 474 17.64 8.47 21.32
C ASP A 474 16.15 8.05 21.30
N ASP A 475 15.22 8.94 21.68
CA ASP A 475 13.78 8.78 21.46
C ASP A 475 13.43 8.85 19.98
N LEU A 476 14.04 9.79 19.24
CA LEU A 476 13.85 9.92 17.79
C LEU A 476 14.42 8.71 17.05
N LEU A 477 15.62 8.23 17.41
CA LEU A 477 16.18 6.99 16.86
C LEU A 477 15.29 5.77 17.14
N TRP A 478 14.78 5.65 18.37
CA TRP A 478 13.85 4.58 18.71
C TRP A 478 12.52 4.68 17.93
N ALA A 479 11.99 5.89 17.74
CA ALA A 479 10.77 6.11 16.96
C ALA A 479 10.98 5.75 15.48
N MET A 480 12.10 6.18 14.87
CA MET A 480 12.45 5.79 13.50
C MET A 480 12.49 4.26 13.34
N ALA A 481 13.14 3.54 14.25
CA ALA A 481 13.21 2.07 14.19
C ALA A 481 11.84 1.42 14.42
N THR A 482 11.05 1.92 15.37
CA THR A 482 9.71 1.39 15.68
C THR A 482 8.69 1.64 14.57
N LEU A 483 8.93 2.64 13.72
CA LEU A 483 8.02 3.05 12.65
C LEU A 483 8.40 2.51 11.26
N GLY A 484 9.47 1.72 11.15
CA GLY A 484 9.92 1.12 9.89
C GLY A 484 10.86 1.99 9.05
N PHE A 485 11.72 2.78 9.69
CA PHE A 485 12.73 3.64 9.06
C PHE A 485 14.16 3.22 9.46
N GLU A 486 14.42 1.91 9.50
CA GLU A 486 15.67 1.29 9.97
C GLU A 486 16.90 1.77 9.17
N ASP A 487 16.77 1.98 7.86
CA ASP A 487 17.85 2.47 6.98
C ASP A 487 18.38 3.85 7.39
N TYR A 488 17.56 4.66 8.07
CA TYR A 488 17.96 5.97 8.58
C TYR A 488 18.72 5.90 9.91
N ILE A 489 18.66 4.78 10.63
CA ILE A 489 19.19 4.67 12.00
C ILE A 489 20.69 4.86 12.06
N GLU A 490 21.46 4.17 11.23
CA GLU A 490 22.92 4.26 11.29
C GLU A 490 23.44 5.64 10.86
N PRO A 491 22.95 6.26 9.76
CA PRO A 491 23.24 7.66 9.45
C PRO A 491 22.85 8.64 10.57
N LEU A 492 21.69 8.46 11.21
CA LEU A 492 21.21 9.34 12.27
C LEU A 492 21.99 9.17 13.59
N LYS A 493 22.48 7.97 13.92
CA LYS A 493 23.41 7.76 15.06
C LYS A 493 24.71 8.53 14.84
N ILE A 494 25.30 8.45 13.64
CA ILE A 494 26.53 9.17 13.29
C ILE A 494 26.29 10.69 13.37
N TYR A 495 25.14 11.16 12.89
CA TYR A 495 24.74 12.57 13.03
C TYR A 495 24.57 12.98 14.50
N LEU A 496 23.88 12.19 15.32
CA LEU A 496 23.63 12.48 16.73
C LEU A 496 24.92 12.49 17.57
N ALA A 497 25.87 11.60 17.27
CA ALA A 497 27.20 11.61 17.88
C ALA A 497 27.95 12.92 17.55
N ARG A 498 28.04 13.29 16.27
CA ARG A 498 28.67 14.54 15.82
C ARG A 498 27.98 15.79 16.37
N TYR A 499 26.65 15.75 16.55
CA TYR A 499 25.89 16.83 17.17
C TYR A 499 26.26 17.01 18.65
N ARG A 500 26.31 15.90 19.41
CA ARG A 500 26.77 15.87 20.82
C ARG A 500 28.22 16.37 20.99
N GLU A 501 29.10 16.01 20.07
CA GLU A 501 30.50 16.51 20.02
C GLU A 501 30.60 18.00 19.64
N GLY A 502 29.64 18.51 18.85
CA GLY A 502 29.58 19.89 18.43
C GLY A 502 29.12 20.84 19.54
N ASP A 503 28.16 20.42 20.37
CA ASP A 503 27.67 21.20 21.52
C ASP A 503 28.75 21.38 22.60
N THR A 504 29.60 20.37 22.85
CA THR A 504 30.71 20.49 23.81
C THR A 504 31.74 21.56 23.42
N LYS A 505 31.81 21.97 22.14
CA LYS A 505 32.66 23.09 21.67
C LYS A 505 31.95 24.44 21.65
N GLY A 506 30.65 24.50 21.95
CA GLY A 506 29.84 25.74 21.95
C GLY A 506 29.93 26.58 23.23
N SER A 507 30.22 25.97 24.38
CA SER A 507 30.07 26.62 25.69
C SER A 507 31.33 27.36 26.21
N ALA A 508 32.46 27.26 25.50
CA ALA A 508 33.79 27.67 26.01
C ALA A 508 34.44 28.88 25.31
N ARG A 509 33.68 29.74 24.63
CA ARG A 509 34.20 30.98 24.00
C ARG A 509 33.31 32.20 24.26
N GLY A 510 33.23 32.59 25.54
CA GLY A 510 32.89 33.96 25.94
C GLY A 510 34.11 34.60 26.59
N GLY A 511 34.80 35.49 25.88
CA GLY A 511 36.01 36.14 26.40
C GLY A 511 36.81 36.90 25.33
N GLU A 512 36.82 38.22 25.48
CA GLU A 512 37.72 39.21 24.86
C GLU A 512 37.50 39.67 23.40
N SER A 513 38.10 40.82 23.10
CA SER A 513 37.37 41.93 22.46
C SER A 513 38.14 42.69 21.38
N SER A 514 37.41 43.07 20.32
CA SER A 514 37.57 44.28 19.50
C SER A 514 38.97 44.72 18.99
N ALA A 515 39.20 44.53 17.68
CA ALA A 515 39.95 45.48 16.84
C ALA A 515 39.43 45.48 15.39
N LYS A 516 39.58 46.62 14.69
CA LYS A 516 39.06 46.91 13.32
C LYS A 516 40.05 46.51 12.21
N ARG A 517 39.49 46.08 11.06
CA ARG A 517 39.83 46.46 9.64
C ARG A 517 41.30 46.34 9.15
N ASP A 518 41.64 46.11 7.87
CA ASP A 518 40.96 46.18 6.55
C ASP A 518 41.58 45.15 5.55
N ALA A 519 40.99 45.08 4.33
CA ALA A 519 41.62 44.69 3.04
C ALA A 519 41.74 43.21 2.55
N VAL A 520 40.86 42.89 1.57
CA VAL A 520 41.13 42.37 0.20
C VAL A 520 41.80 40.99 -0.05
N ALA A 521 41.12 40.21 -0.91
CA ALA A 521 41.57 39.15 -1.86
C ALA A 521 41.37 37.64 -1.53
N SER A 522 40.65 37.01 -2.48
CA SER A 522 40.83 35.65 -3.02
C SER A 522 40.66 34.38 -2.16
N GLY A 523 39.65 33.59 -2.55
CA GLY A 523 39.76 32.12 -2.65
C GLY A 523 39.51 31.30 -1.38
N GLY A 524 38.36 30.62 -1.30
CA GLY A 524 38.12 29.60 -0.28
C GLY A 524 36.67 29.11 -0.27
N GLY A 525 36.46 27.80 -0.31
CA GLY A 525 35.12 27.21 -0.29
C GLY A 525 34.41 27.41 1.06
N GLN A 526 33.12 27.79 1.03
CA GLN A 526 32.32 27.92 2.24
C GLN A 526 31.94 26.54 2.79
N ASN A 527 32.41 26.24 4.01
CA ASN A 527 32.13 25.00 4.70
C ASN A 527 30.63 24.97 5.15
N PRO A 528 29.81 23.95 4.82
CA PRO A 528 28.35 24.01 5.00
C PRO A 528 27.82 24.07 6.45
N GLN A 529 28.67 24.13 7.48
CA GLN A 529 28.27 23.93 8.88
C GLN A 529 27.82 25.19 9.63
N GLU A 530 28.24 26.41 9.24
CA GLU A 530 27.87 27.62 10.00
C GLU A 530 26.44 28.11 9.73
N LEU A 531 25.88 27.89 8.54
CA LEU A 531 24.53 28.36 8.19
C LEU A 531 23.41 27.59 8.93
N LEU A 532 23.73 26.49 9.62
CA LEU A 532 22.76 25.71 10.40
C LEU A 532 22.61 26.21 11.85
N ARG A 533 23.57 27.01 12.35
CA ARG A 533 23.69 27.31 13.79
C ARG A 533 22.87 28.52 14.26
N SER A 534 22.39 29.36 13.35
CA SER A 534 21.69 30.62 13.70
C SER A 534 20.17 30.52 13.84
N THR A 535 19.57 29.34 13.62
CA THR A 535 18.10 29.21 13.49
C THR A 535 17.42 28.39 14.60
N TYR A 536 18.17 27.72 15.48
CA TYR A 536 17.59 26.83 16.50
C TYR A 536 18.13 27.09 17.91
N SER A 537 17.50 28.05 18.59
CA SER A 537 17.47 28.11 20.06
C SER A 537 16.09 28.59 20.53
N HIS A 538 15.09 27.73 20.34
CA HIS A 538 13.79 27.85 20.98
C HIS A 538 13.40 26.51 21.60
N HIS A 539 13.24 26.49 22.92
CA HIS A 539 12.69 25.35 23.63
C HIS A 539 11.24 25.13 23.20
N ILE A 540 10.96 24.00 22.56
CA ILE A 540 9.60 23.62 22.18
C ILE A 540 8.89 23.05 23.43
N SER A 541 8.08 23.87 24.09
CA SER A 541 7.11 23.38 25.09
C SER A 541 5.88 22.81 24.37
N VAL A 542 5.79 21.49 24.28
CA VAL A 542 4.65 20.81 23.63
C VAL A 542 3.52 20.61 24.63
N SER A 543 2.38 21.29 24.40
CA SER A 543 1.12 21.03 25.11
C SER A 543 0.54 19.65 24.76
N PRO A 544 -0.20 18.98 25.66
CA PRO A 544 -0.71 17.63 25.40
C PRO A 544 -1.72 17.59 24.24
N PRO A 545 -1.73 16.51 23.42
CA PRO A 545 -2.62 16.40 22.28
C PRO A 545 -4.08 16.17 22.72
N SER A 546 -5.02 16.78 22.01
CA SER A 546 -6.46 16.60 22.27
C SER A 546 -6.94 15.19 21.89
N HIS A 547 -8.02 14.73 22.54
CA HIS A 547 -8.52 13.35 22.45
C HIS A 547 -8.75 12.80 21.03
N ARG A 548 -8.94 13.67 20.03
CA ARG A 548 -9.15 13.30 18.62
C ARG A 548 -7.93 12.58 18.01
N HIS A 549 -6.71 12.85 18.49
CA HIS A 549 -5.49 12.20 17.99
C HIS A 549 -5.29 10.75 18.49
N GLN A 550 -5.88 10.37 19.64
CA GLN A 550 -5.69 9.02 20.18
C GLN A 550 -6.46 7.94 19.41
N GLY A 551 -7.62 8.29 18.82
CA GLY A 551 -8.38 7.38 17.95
C GLY A 551 -7.66 7.05 16.64
N PHE A 552 -7.01 8.04 16.03
CA PHE A 552 -6.23 7.88 14.79
C PHE A 552 -5.00 6.96 14.98
N LYS A 553 -4.32 7.07 16.13
CA LYS A 553 -3.18 6.20 16.49
C LYS A 553 -3.55 4.72 16.67
N ARG A 554 -4.78 4.39 17.10
CA ARG A 554 -5.20 2.98 17.30
C ARG A 554 -5.51 2.27 15.98
N ARG A 555 -6.30 2.88 15.08
CA ARG A 555 -6.62 2.29 13.77
C ARG A 555 -5.37 2.00 12.92
N ASN A 556 -4.39 2.89 12.94
CA ASN A 556 -3.12 2.71 12.22
C ASN A 556 -2.26 1.54 12.76
N ARG A 557 -2.35 1.19 14.06
CA ARG A 557 -1.58 0.06 14.64
C ARG A 557 -2.06 -1.30 14.18
N ALA A 558 -3.37 -1.46 13.91
CA ALA A 558 -3.93 -2.73 13.43
C ALA A 558 -3.44 -3.04 11.99
N LEU A 559 -3.53 -2.06 11.09
CA LEU A 559 -3.11 -2.21 9.69
C LEU A 559 -1.58 -2.22 9.52
N ARG A 560 -0.82 -1.46 10.32
CA ARG A 560 0.65 -1.57 10.30
C ARG A 560 1.15 -2.92 10.83
N ARG A 561 0.45 -3.57 11.77
CA ARG A 561 0.71 -4.99 12.11
C ARG A 561 0.34 -5.99 11.02
N PHE A 562 -0.41 -5.57 10.00
CA PHE A 562 -0.71 -6.35 8.79
C PHE A 562 0.41 -6.20 7.74
N ALA A 563 1.02 -5.01 7.63
CA ALA A 563 2.13 -4.73 6.71
C ALA A 563 3.53 -5.07 7.27
N CYS A 564 3.69 -5.10 8.61
CA CYS A 564 4.98 -5.21 9.30
C CYS A 564 5.19 -6.57 10.00
N THR A 565 4.41 -7.59 9.65
CA THR A 565 4.86 -8.99 9.78
C THR A 565 5.43 -9.45 8.44
N ARG A 566 6.70 -9.12 8.23
CA ARG A 566 7.62 -9.75 7.30
C ARG A 566 8.83 -10.23 8.11
#